data_AF-A0A951G7C5-F1
#
_entry.id   AF-A0A951G7C5-F1
#
_cell.length_a   1.000
_cell.length_b   1.000
_cell.length_c   1.000
_cell.angle_alpha   90.00
_cell.angle_beta   90.00
_cell.angle_gamma   90.00
#
_symmetry.space_group_name_H-M   'P 1'
#
loop_
_entity.id
_entity.type
_entity.pdbx_description
1 polymer ?
#
loop_
_entity_poly.entity_id
_entity_poly.type
_entity_poly.pdbx_seq_one_letter_code
_entity_poly.pdbx_strand_id
1 'polypeptide(L)'
;MFGEHALVHRCHRHKERNVTDLLPERDRPTVLIKIRGAWALTDADLAQERLERLASELERTWPDAAASLREGMSETLTLMRLGIGGQLAKSLSSTNPCESMIEIVRHTQRNVKRWQDGDMRKRWTAAGMLVAEQQFRRIIGYRHLAQLVIAIERRAARLAHADRTTVTHTQVPEAVTV
;
A
#
# COMPACT_ATOMS: atom_id res chain seq x y z
N MET A 1 -7.01 -5.83 -17.09
CA MET A 1 -6.41 -5.95 -15.73
C MET A 1 -5.06 -5.22 -15.81
N PHE A 2 -4.71 -4.36 -14.85
CA PHE A 2 -3.59 -3.38 -14.98
C PHE A 2 -2.16 -3.98 -15.08
N GLY A 3 -2.00 -5.31 -15.07
CA GLY A 3 -0.74 -6.00 -15.38
C GLY A 3 0.46 -5.53 -14.54
N GLU A 4 1.66 -5.54 -15.13
CA GLU A 4 2.90 -5.01 -14.53
C GLU A 4 2.87 -3.50 -14.27
N HIS A 5 1.88 -2.79 -14.81
CA HIS A 5 1.72 -1.35 -14.63
C HIS A 5 0.79 -0.99 -13.46
N ALA A 6 0.27 -1.99 -12.74
CA ALA A 6 -0.56 -1.76 -11.56
C ALA A 6 0.28 -1.08 -10.46
N LEU A 7 -0.10 0.13 -10.07
CA LEU A 7 0.51 0.81 -8.93
C LEU A 7 -0.05 0.22 -7.63
N VAL A 8 0.84 -0.39 -6.85
CA VAL A 8 0.52 -0.93 -5.53
C VAL A 8 1.00 0.02 -4.45
N HIS A 9 0.11 0.35 -3.50
CA HIS A 9 0.50 1.03 -2.27
C HIS A 9 0.25 0.11 -1.08
N ARG A 10 1.29 -0.18 -0.30
CA ARG A 10 1.15 -0.95 0.94
C ARG A 10 0.82 -0.03 2.10
N CYS A 11 -0.23 -0.38 2.82
CA CYS A 11 -0.67 0.34 4.01
C CYS A 11 0.44 0.37 5.08
N HIS A 12 0.82 1.57 5.51
CA HIS A 12 1.84 1.78 6.55
C HIS A 12 1.45 1.12 7.87
N ARG A 13 0.18 1.20 8.26
CA ARG A 13 -0.30 0.61 9.53
C ARG A 13 -0.17 -0.91 9.59
N HIS A 14 -0.47 -1.60 8.50
CA HIS A 14 -0.23 -3.05 8.44
C HIS A 14 1.27 -3.37 8.40
N LYS A 15 2.05 -2.58 7.64
CA LYS A 15 3.49 -2.76 7.59
C LYS A 15 4.15 -2.58 8.97
N GLU A 16 3.73 -1.59 9.75
CA GLU A 16 4.18 -1.40 11.14
C GLU A 16 3.93 -2.66 11.98
N ARG A 17 2.69 -3.19 11.96
CA ARG A 17 2.33 -4.39 12.71
C ARG A 17 3.18 -5.59 12.28
N ASN A 18 3.27 -5.85 10.98
CA ASN A 18 4.06 -6.95 10.42
C ASN A 18 5.53 -6.94 10.87
N VAL A 19 6.14 -5.76 10.96
CA VAL A 19 7.54 -5.64 11.42
C VAL A 19 7.61 -5.77 12.95
N THR A 20 6.72 -5.10 13.69
CA THR A 20 6.77 -5.12 15.16
C THR A 20 6.41 -6.45 15.78
N ASP A 21 5.56 -7.25 15.14
CA ASP A 21 5.18 -8.58 15.62
C ASP A 21 6.37 -9.56 15.62
N LEU A 22 7.43 -9.24 14.85
CA LEU A 22 8.69 -9.98 14.76
C LEU A 22 9.78 -9.42 15.69
N LEU A 23 9.43 -8.48 16.56
CA LEU A 23 10.35 -7.82 17.48
C LEU A 23 9.92 -8.00 18.94
N PRO A 24 10.87 -8.10 19.89
CA PRO A 24 10.58 -7.99 21.31
C PRO A 24 9.93 -6.64 21.64
N GLU A 25 9.02 -6.63 22.61
CA GLU A 25 8.24 -5.42 22.96
C GLU A 25 9.11 -4.19 23.26
N ARG A 26 10.27 -4.38 23.90
CA ARG A 26 11.22 -3.32 24.23
C ARG A 26 11.83 -2.61 23.01
N ASP A 27 11.94 -3.31 21.88
CA ASP A 27 12.62 -2.80 20.67
C ASP A 27 11.62 -2.13 19.70
N ARG A 28 10.33 -2.48 19.80
CA ARG A 28 9.26 -1.97 18.93
C ARG A 28 9.18 -0.43 18.86
N PRO A 29 9.23 0.33 19.97
CA PRO A 29 9.08 1.79 19.89
C PRO A 29 10.19 2.45 19.08
N THR A 30 11.45 2.02 19.29
CA THR A 30 12.62 2.56 18.59
C THR A 30 12.54 2.28 17.09
N VAL A 31 12.18 1.06 16.70
CA VAL A 31 12.03 0.69 15.28
C VAL A 31 10.89 1.47 14.64
N LEU A 32 9.74 1.60 15.31
CA LEU A 32 8.61 2.37 14.79
C LEU A 32 8.95 3.85 14.58
N ILE A 33 9.72 4.47 15.47
CA ILE A 33 10.17 5.86 15.29
C ILE A 33 10.99 6.00 14.02
N LYS A 34 11.94 5.08 13.76
CA LYS A 34 12.77 5.10 12.56
C LYS A 34 11.95 4.89 11.28
N ILE A 35 11.04 3.91 11.27
CA ILE A 35 10.14 3.65 10.13
C ILE A 35 9.27 4.88 9.82
N ARG A 36 8.58 5.42 10.83
CA ARG A 36 7.72 6.60 10.67
C ARG A 36 8.52 7.84 10.27
N GLY A 37 9.74 7.98 10.80
CA GLY A 37 10.65 9.06 10.43
C GLY A 37 11.05 9.01 8.95
N ALA A 38 11.21 7.82 8.36
CA ALA A 38 11.43 7.68 6.92
C ALA A 38 10.17 8.02 6.11
N TRP A 39 8.99 7.56 6.53
CA TRP A 39 7.72 7.87 5.84
C TRP A 39 7.25 9.32 5.98
N ALA A 40 7.80 10.07 6.94
CA ALA A 40 7.53 11.51 7.11
C ALA A 40 8.34 12.40 6.15
N LEU A 41 9.31 11.83 5.42
CA LEU A 41 10.05 12.55 4.39
C LEU A 41 9.17 12.86 3.17
N THR A 42 9.62 13.80 2.34
CA THR A 42 9.00 14.14 1.06
C THR A 42 9.73 13.52 -0.14
N ASP A 43 10.95 13.03 0.07
CA ASP A 43 11.80 12.41 -0.94
C ASP A 43 11.78 10.89 -0.79
N ALA A 44 11.30 10.19 -1.83
CA ALA A 44 11.11 8.75 -1.82
C ALA A 44 12.43 7.98 -1.85
N ASP A 45 13.47 8.50 -2.49
CA ASP A 45 14.75 7.81 -2.59
C ASP A 45 15.49 7.91 -1.26
N LEU A 46 15.46 9.08 -0.62
CA LEU A 46 15.99 9.25 0.74
C LEU A 46 15.20 8.41 1.76
N ALA A 47 13.87 8.34 1.63
CA ALA A 47 13.05 7.49 2.49
C ALA A 47 13.41 6.01 2.32
N GLN A 48 13.61 5.56 1.09
CA GLN A 48 14.02 4.18 0.81
C GLN A 48 15.40 3.88 1.39
N GLU A 49 16.38 4.78 1.22
CA GLU A 49 17.72 4.62 1.79
C GLU A 49 17.67 4.47 3.33
N ARG A 50 16.85 5.28 4.01
CA ARG A 50 16.69 5.19 5.46
C ARG A 50 16.05 3.88 5.91
N LEU A 51 15.04 3.40 5.16
CA LEU A 51 14.40 2.12 5.45
C LEU A 51 15.35 0.95 5.20
N GLU A 52 16.18 1.00 4.16
CA GLU A 52 17.18 -0.03 3.86
C GLU A 52 18.31 -0.05 4.90
N ARG A 53 18.75 1.13 5.36
CA ARG A 53 19.69 1.23 6.49
C ARG A 53 19.10 0.58 7.74
N LEU A 54 17.84 0.86 8.06
CA LEU A 54 17.16 0.22 9.18
C LEU A 54 17.05 -1.30 9.01
N ALA A 55 16.70 -1.78 7.82
CA ALA A 55 16.65 -3.22 7.55
C ALA A 55 18.02 -3.86 7.76
N SER A 56 19.10 -3.21 7.31
CA SER A 56 20.47 -3.67 7.51
C SER A 56 20.89 -3.69 8.98
N GLU A 57 20.46 -2.71 9.79
CA GLU A 57 20.67 -2.71 11.25
C GLU A 57 19.95 -3.88 11.94
N LEU A 58 18.73 -4.19 11.49
CA LEU A 58 17.93 -5.28 12.04
C LEU A 58 18.47 -6.66 11.66
N GLU A 59 19.06 -6.81 10.47
CA GLU A 59 19.49 -8.08 9.87
C GLU A 59 20.22 -9.02 10.84
N ARG A 60 21.18 -8.48 11.60
CA ARG A 60 22.03 -9.29 12.48
C ARG A 60 21.28 -9.88 13.68
N THR A 61 20.27 -9.18 14.19
CA THR A 61 19.61 -9.54 15.46
C THR A 61 18.19 -10.05 15.22
N TRP A 62 17.49 -9.47 14.25
CA TRP A 62 16.10 -9.74 13.89
C TRP A 62 15.95 -9.90 12.37
N PRO A 63 16.54 -10.95 11.77
CA PRO A 63 16.54 -11.15 10.32
C PRO A 63 15.13 -11.24 9.74
N ASP A 64 14.17 -11.85 10.44
CA ASP A 64 12.79 -11.93 9.99
C ASP A 64 12.10 -10.56 9.96
N ALA A 65 12.39 -9.69 10.95
CA ALA A 65 11.88 -8.32 10.96
C ALA A 65 12.51 -7.48 9.83
N ALA A 66 13.79 -7.70 9.53
CA ALA A 66 14.47 -7.07 8.39
C ALA A 66 13.89 -7.51 7.05
N ALA A 67 13.69 -8.82 6.86
CA ALA A 67 13.04 -9.39 5.67
C ALA A 67 11.61 -8.87 5.52
N SER A 68 10.83 -8.89 6.61
CA SER A 68 9.50 -8.31 6.68
C SER A 68 9.53 -6.83 6.32
N LEU A 69 10.51 -6.03 6.73
CA LEU A 69 10.64 -4.61 6.36
C LEU A 69 10.97 -4.44 4.86
N ARG A 70 11.85 -5.25 4.29
CA ARG A 70 12.19 -5.22 2.85
C ARG A 70 11.03 -5.63 1.96
N GLU A 71 10.20 -6.57 2.39
CA GLU A 71 9.06 -7.07 1.60
C GLU A 71 8.07 -5.94 1.22
N GLY A 72 8.03 -5.54 -0.05
CA GLY A 72 7.16 -4.44 -0.49
C GLY A 72 7.52 -3.08 0.11
N MET A 73 8.77 -2.87 0.54
CA MET A 73 9.27 -1.57 1.03
C MET A 73 9.00 -0.46 0.03
N SER A 74 9.32 -0.70 -1.24
CA SER A 74 9.10 0.24 -2.34
C SER A 74 7.62 0.61 -2.51
N GLU A 75 6.71 -0.33 -2.26
CA GLU A 75 5.26 -0.14 -2.33
C GLU A 75 4.72 0.71 -1.18
N THR A 76 5.44 0.81 -0.05
CA THR A 76 5.09 1.77 1.02
C THR A 76 5.39 3.22 0.63
N LEU A 77 6.21 3.43 -0.40
CA LEU A 77 6.65 4.75 -0.86
C LEU A 77 5.90 5.21 -2.12
N THR A 78 4.93 4.43 -2.62
CA THR A 78 4.20 4.71 -3.86
C THR A 78 3.52 6.09 -3.83
N LEU A 79 2.83 6.44 -2.74
CA LEU A 79 2.19 7.75 -2.63
C LEU A 79 3.21 8.91 -2.68
N MET A 80 4.37 8.73 -2.03
CA MET A 80 5.45 9.72 -2.04
C MET A 80 6.00 9.92 -3.45
N ARG A 81 6.23 8.83 -4.20
CA ARG A 81 6.66 8.87 -5.61
C ARG A 81 5.64 9.51 -6.55
N LEU A 82 4.35 9.44 -6.20
CA LEU A 82 3.28 10.12 -6.93
C LEU A 82 3.12 11.59 -6.50
N GLY A 83 3.91 12.08 -5.54
CA GLY A 83 3.79 13.43 -5.00
C GLY A 83 2.54 13.62 -4.12
N ILE A 84 1.95 12.54 -3.61
CA ILE A 84 0.74 12.57 -2.79
C ILE A 84 1.15 12.58 -1.32
N GLY A 85 0.90 13.71 -0.66
CA GLY A 85 1.21 13.95 0.75
C GLY A 85 0.00 14.33 1.60
N GLY A 86 0.29 14.82 2.80
CA GLY A 86 -0.69 15.41 3.70
C GLY A 86 -1.84 14.47 4.10
N GLN A 87 -3.05 15.04 4.16
CA GLN A 87 -4.23 14.37 4.70
C GLN A 87 -4.71 13.17 3.86
N LEU A 88 -4.55 13.24 2.53
CA LEU A 88 -4.91 12.13 1.66
C LEU A 88 -3.93 10.96 1.86
N ALA A 89 -2.63 11.23 1.87
CA ALA A 89 -1.62 10.19 2.11
C ALA A 89 -1.81 9.52 3.46
N LYS A 90 -2.06 10.30 4.52
CA LYS A 90 -2.37 9.76 5.85
C LYS A 90 -3.58 8.82 5.84
N SER A 91 -4.64 9.17 5.11
CA SER A 91 -5.84 8.34 4.98
C SER A 91 -5.56 7.03 4.24
N LEU A 92 -4.87 7.10 3.10
CA LEU A 92 -4.54 5.95 2.25
C LEU A 92 -3.48 5.03 2.88
N SER A 93 -2.65 5.55 3.78
CA SER A 93 -1.69 4.77 4.58
C SER A 93 -2.27 4.19 5.87
N SER A 94 -3.55 4.44 6.16
CA SER A 94 -4.26 3.92 7.33
C SER A 94 -5.13 2.70 6.98
N THR A 95 -5.55 1.97 8.01
CA THR A 95 -6.51 0.86 7.89
C THR A 95 -7.93 1.26 8.25
N ASN A 96 -8.12 2.42 8.89
CA ASN A 96 -9.40 2.85 9.47
C ASN A 96 -10.59 2.72 8.52
N PRO A 97 -10.53 3.18 7.24
CA PRO A 97 -11.69 3.08 6.35
C PRO A 97 -12.14 1.64 6.09
N CYS A 98 -11.20 0.71 5.97
CA CYS A 98 -11.51 -0.70 5.72
C CYS A 98 -11.88 -1.43 7.02
N GLU A 99 -11.12 -1.22 8.10
CA GLU A 99 -11.36 -1.86 9.40
C GLU A 99 -12.72 -1.45 9.99
N SER A 100 -13.12 -0.17 9.86
CA SER A 100 -14.42 0.30 10.35
C SER A 100 -15.60 -0.41 9.66
N MET A 101 -15.55 -0.57 8.34
CA MET A 101 -16.57 -1.34 7.61
C MET A 101 -16.58 -2.81 8.05
N ILE A 102 -15.40 -3.44 8.17
CA ILE A 102 -15.28 -4.85 8.59
C ILE A 102 -15.82 -5.04 10.01
N GLU A 103 -15.60 -4.08 10.91
CA GLU A 103 -16.13 -4.09 12.26
C GLU A 103 -17.66 -4.05 12.28
N ILE A 104 -18.28 -3.18 11.47
CA ILE A 104 -19.74 -3.13 11.32
C ILE A 104 -20.27 -4.47 10.80
N VAL A 105 -19.63 -5.07 9.80
CA VAL A 105 -20.00 -6.40 9.29
C VAL A 105 -19.94 -7.45 10.40
N ARG A 106 -18.86 -7.46 11.21
CA ARG A 106 -18.72 -8.35 12.39
C ARG A 106 -19.81 -8.11 13.42
N HIS A 107 -20.17 -6.85 13.67
CA HIS A 107 -21.22 -6.51 14.60
C HIS A 107 -22.59 -7.02 14.14
N THR A 108 -22.95 -6.79 12.87
CA THR A 108 -24.24 -7.19 12.30
C THR A 108 -24.45 -8.70 12.35
N GLN A 109 -23.39 -9.50 12.18
CA GLN A 109 -23.48 -10.96 12.22
C GLN A 109 -23.26 -11.58 13.62
N ARG A 110 -23.00 -10.79 14.67
CA ARG A 110 -22.59 -11.31 16.00
C ARG A 110 -23.62 -12.25 16.66
N ASN A 111 -24.88 -12.07 16.30
CA ASN A 111 -26.02 -12.83 16.84
C ASN A 111 -26.36 -14.07 16.01
N VAL A 112 -25.75 -14.26 14.85
CA VAL A 112 -25.97 -15.45 14.02
C VAL A 112 -25.23 -16.64 14.65
N LYS A 113 -25.98 -17.56 15.24
CA LYS A 113 -25.41 -18.75 15.90
C LYS A 113 -25.45 -20.00 15.02
N ARG A 114 -26.39 -20.08 14.08
CA ARG A 114 -26.57 -21.25 13.21
C ARG A 114 -26.27 -20.87 11.75
N TRP A 115 -25.08 -21.24 11.29
CA TRP A 115 -24.64 -21.06 9.90
C TRP A 115 -24.97 -22.30 9.09
N GLN A 116 -25.68 -22.14 7.97
CA GLN A 116 -26.13 -23.28 7.16
C GLN A 116 -25.14 -23.63 6.04
N ASP A 117 -24.72 -22.62 5.27
CA ASP A 117 -23.84 -22.82 4.12
C ASP A 117 -23.02 -21.55 3.82
N GLY A 118 -22.22 -21.60 2.76
CA GLY A 118 -21.41 -20.48 2.30
C GLY A 118 -22.24 -19.32 1.71
N ASP A 119 -23.42 -19.59 1.17
CA ASP A 119 -24.26 -18.56 0.58
C ASP A 119 -24.91 -17.69 1.67
N MET A 120 -25.38 -18.30 2.75
CA MET A 120 -25.82 -17.62 3.95
C MET A 120 -24.74 -16.67 4.49
N ARG A 121 -23.47 -17.10 4.54
CA ARG A 121 -22.34 -16.27 4.98
C ARG A 121 -22.13 -15.05 4.08
N LYS A 122 -22.21 -15.23 2.76
CA LYS A 122 -22.11 -14.14 1.78
C LYS A 122 -23.25 -13.12 1.96
N ARG A 123 -24.49 -13.59 2.11
CA ARG A 123 -25.66 -12.72 2.32
C ARG A 123 -25.55 -11.90 3.61
N TRP A 124 -25.12 -12.50 4.72
CA TRP A 124 -24.87 -11.77 5.98
C TRP A 124 -23.74 -10.75 5.85
N THR A 125 -22.67 -11.11 5.14
CA THR A 125 -21.56 -10.18 4.86
C THR A 125 -22.04 -8.98 4.03
N ALA A 126 -22.79 -9.23 2.95
CA ALA A 126 -23.36 -8.19 2.10
C ALA A 126 -24.35 -7.30 2.87
N ALA A 127 -25.23 -7.88 3.68
CA ALA A 127 -26.15 -7.13 4.54
C ALA A 127 -25.38 -6.23 5.53
N GLY A 128 -24.31 -6.75 6.15
CA GLY A 128 -23.43 -5.95 7.01
C GLY A 128 -22.74 -4.79 6.28
N MET A 129 -22.33 -5.00 5.02
CA MET A 129 -21.72 -3.96 4.19
C MET A 129 -22.73 -2.86 3.83
N LEU A 130 -23.98 -3.21 3.50
CA LEU A 130 -25.05 -2.25 3.25
C LEU A 130 -25.37 -1.40 4.49
N VAL A 131 -25.27 -1.99 5.69
CA VAL A 131 -25.40 -1.23 6.94
C VAL A 131 -24.21 -0.28 7.14
N ALA A 132 -22.99 -0.73 6.83
CA ALA A 132 -21.79 0.10 6.94
C ALA A 132 -21.83 1.30 5.97
N GLU A 133 -22.30 1.08 4.74
CA GLU A 133 -22.40 2.10 3.70
C GLU A 133 -23.19 3.33 4.15
N GLN A 134 -24.27 3.14 4.92
CA GLN A 134 -25.10 4.23 5.44
C GLN A 134 -24.35 5.22 6.34
N GLN A 135 -23.21 4.81 6.89
CA GLN A 135 -22.37 5.63 7.77
C GLN A 135 -21.13 6.20 7.09
N PHE A 136 -20.92 5.89 5.80
CA PHE A 136 -19.73 6.34 5.09
C PHE A 136 -19.66 7.85 4.96
N ARG A 137 -18.45 8.36 5.17
CA ARG A 137 -18.11 9.77 5.00
C ARG A 137 -17.06 9.87 3.90
N ARG A 138 -16.96 11.05 3.29
CA ARG A 138 -15.85 11.34 2.36
C ARG A 138 -14.52 11.11 3.08
N ILE A 139 -13.57 10.49 2.39
CA ILE A 139 -12.23 10.29 2.93
C ILE A 139 -11.60 11.65 3.27
N ILE A 140 -10.80 11.67 4.32
CA ILE A 140 -10.05 12.87 4.70
C ILE A 140 -9.03 13.18 3.58
N GLY A 141 -9.02 14.42 3.11
CA GLY A 141 -8.21 14.81 1.95
C GLY A 141 -8.83 14.48 0.58
N TYR A 142 -10.12 14.11 0.48
CA TYR A 142 -10.79 13.77 -0.79
C TYR A 142 -10.61 14.80 -1.91
N ARG A 143 -10.42 16.09 -1.59
CA ARG A 143 -10.17 17.15 -2.57
C ARG A 143 -8.89 16.92 -3.39
N HIS A 144 -7.94 16.14 -2.88
CA HIS A 144 -6.69 15.77 -3.55
C HIS A 144 -6.81 14.51 -4.41
N LEU A 145 -7.98 13.84 -4.46
CA LEU A 145 -8.15 12.63 -5.29
C LEU A 145 -7.91 12.90 -6.78
N ALA A 146 -8.32 14.07 -7.28
CA ALA A 146 -8.03 14.46 -8.66
C ALA A 146 -6.52 14.52 -8.96
N GLN A 147 -5.72 14.99 -7.99
CA GLN A 147 -4.25 15.02 -8.13
C GLN A 147 -3.68 13.60 -8.18
N LEU A 148 -4.21 12.69 -7.35
CA LEU A 148 -3.82 11.27 -7.39
C LEU A 148 -4.14 10.63 -8.75
N VAL A 149 -5.34 10.84 -9.28
CA VAL A 149 -5.74 10.30 -10.60
C VAL A 149 -4.82 10.81 -11.70
N ILE A 150 -4.58 12.14 -11.75
CA ILE A 150 -3.67 12.74 -12.73
C ILE A 150 -2.24 12.17 -12.60
N ALA A 151 -1.75 11.98 -11.38
CA ALA A 151 -0.43 11.41 -11.15
C ALA A 151 -0.33 9.96 -11.67
N ILE A 152 -1.36 9.15 -11.44
CA ILE A 152 -1.47 7.77 -11.93
C ILE A 152 -1.51 7.76 -13.46
N GLU A 153 -2.36 8.57 -14.09
CA GLU A 153 -2.49 8.66 -15.55
C GLU A 153 -1.18 9.10 -16.22
N ARG A 154 -0.51 10.12 -15.68
CA ARG A 154 0.81 10.56 -16.16
C ARG A 154 1.86 9.47 -16.03
N ARG A 155 1.82 8.67 -14.98
CA ARG A 155 2.73 7.52 -14.81
C ARG A 155 2.44 6.43 -15.85
N ALA A 156 1.17 6.10 -16.06
CA ALA A 156 0.74 5.12 -17.05
C ALA A 156 1.12 5.54 -18.48
N ALA A 157 0.89 6.81 -18.84
CA ALA A 157 1.27 7.35 -20.14
C ALA A 157 2.79 7.29 -20.39
N ARG A 158 3.61 7.59 -19.37
CA ARG A 158 5.07 7.47 -19.43
C ARG A 158 5.53 6.03 -19.67
N LEU A 159 4.92 5.05 -18.99
CA LEU A 159 5.23 3.64 -19.18
C LEU A 159 4.85 3.17 -20.58
N ALA A 160 3.63 3.48 -21.03
CA ALA A 160 3.18 3.15 -22.38
C ALA A 160 4.04 3.79 -23.48
N HIS A 161 4.62 4.97 -23.24
CA HIS A 161 5.59 5.59 -24.15
C HIS A 161 6.93 4.85 -24.14
N ALA A 162 7.47 4.50 -22.97
CA ALA A 162 8.72 3.75 -22.84
C ALA A 162 8.66 2.37 -23.52
N ASP A 163 7.55 1.66 -23.39
CA ASP A 163 7.35 0.36 -24.04
C ASP A 163 7.36 0.50 -25.57
N ARG A 164 6.71 1.52 -26.13
CA ARG A 164 6.72 1.80 -27.58
C ARG A 164 8.11 2.13 -28.11
N THR A 165 8.89 2.91 -27.37
CA THR A 165 10.27 3.26 -27.77
C THR A 165 11.19 2.03 -27.75
N THR A 166 11.02 1.14 -26.77
CA THR A 166 11.80 -0.10 -26.64
C THR A 166 11.54 -1.07 -27.79
N VAL A 167 10.27 -1.21 -28.21
CA VAL A 167 9.89 -2.01 -29.39
C VAL A 167 10.47 -1.43 -30.68
N THR A 168 10.47 -0.11 -30.84
CA THR A 168 10.96 0.55 -32.06
C THR A 168 12.49 0.40 -32.23
N HIS A 169 13.26 0.45 -31.14
CA HIS A 169 14.72 0.29 -31.19
C HIS A 169 15.19 -1.14 -31.50
N THR A 170 14.36 -2.16 -31.26
CA THR A 170 14.70 -3.57 -31.51
C THR A 170 14.45 -3.96 -32.98
N GLN A 171 13.80 -3.10 -33.78
CA GLN A 171 13.41 -3.39 -35.17
C GLN A 171 14.28 -2.74 -36.25
N VAL A 172 15.45 -2.17 -35.92
CA VAL A 172 16.40 -1.74 -36.97
C VAL A 172 17.11 -2.99 -37.52
N PRO A 173 16.86 -3.42 -38.77
CA PRO A 173 17.62 -4.53 -39.34
C PRO A 173 19.06 -4.07 -39.57
N GLU A 174 20.02 -4.85 -39.09
CA GLU A 174 21.42 -4.78 -39.53
C GLU A 174 21.43 -4.81 -41.07
N ALA A 175 21.80 -3.68 -41.68
CA ALA A 175 22.00 -3.60 -43.11
C ALA A 175 23.17 -4.54 -43.46
N VAL A 176 22.85 -5.63 -44.13
CA VAL A 176 23.82 -6.55 -44.72
C VAL A 176 24.53 -5.81 -45.85
N THR A 177 25.76 -5.38 -45.59
CA THR A 177 26.68 -4.86 -46.60
C THR A 177 27.30 -6.05 -47.36
N VAL A 178 27.08 -6.14 -48.66
CA VAL A 178 27.83 -7.00 -49.61
C VAL A 178 28.56 -6.08 -50.59
#